data_AF-A0A7K8VPT6-F1
#
_entry.id   AF-A0A7K8VPT6-F1
#
_cell.length_a   1.000
_cell.length_b   1.000
_cell.length_c   1.000
_cell.angle_alpha   90.00
_cell.angle_beta   90.00
_cell.angle_gamma   90.00
#
_symmetry.space_group_name_H-M   'P 1'
#
loop_
_entity.id
_entity.type
_entity.pdbx_description
1 polymer ?
#
loop_
_entity_poly.entity_id
_entity_poly.type
_entity_poly.pdbx_seq_one_letter_code
_entity_poly.pdbx_strand_id
1 'polypeptide(L)'
;PPVHPGPCRVSISPEEPTVEFGTSILFNCTSSCRNYSRLDWEVSVTKMGVQGPGWVSLDIPNVTTWCLELRCFGNFGQERNVTTTTLHAYRLGPPQIKLEGNAVAGKEARVTCTADAQVAPPDPPNLLLTLRVGGLPPSTHPGPSVGLSFTAQPEQHGREVTCEAALRLRDRTVNASTVTSLWVWAAPHDVQAWAPRTVF
;
A
#
# COMPACT_ATOMS: atom_id res chain seq x y z
N PRO A 1 -25.26 -0.31 38.85
CA PRO A 1 -24.51 0.96 38.79
C PRO A 1 -25.01 1.85 37.64
N PRO A 2 -25.49 3.08 37.94
CA PRO A 2 -25.91 3.99 36.88
C PRO A 2 -24.67 4.43 36.08
N VAL A 3 -24.62 4.02 34.82
CA VAL A 3 -23.63 4.50 33.84
C VAL A 3 -23.85 6.01 33.72
N HIS A 4 -23.02 6.79 34.39
CA HIS A 4 -23.00 8.23 34.21
C HIS A 4 -22.57 8.50 32.78
N PRO A 5 -23.37 9.21 31.96
CA PRO A 5 -22.92 9.62 30.64
C PRO A 5 -21.63 10.40 30.81
N GLY A 6 -20.56 9.95 30.14
CA GLY A 6 -19.28 10.67 30.17
C GLY A 6 -19.44 12.12 29.71
N PRO A 7 -18.48 13.00 30.04
CA PRO A 7 -18.52 14.38 29.60
C PRO A 7 -18.65 14.46 28.08
N CYS A 8 -19.48 15.38 27.64
CA CYS A 8 -19.78 15.57 26.24
C CYS A 8 -18.56 16.05 25.45
N ARG A 9 -18.35 15.57 24.21
CA ARG A 9 -17.12 15.83 23.46
C ARG A 9 -17.34 15.98 21.96
N VAL A 10 -16.36 16.60 21.32
CA VAL A 10 -16.17 16.58 19.88
C VAL A 10 -15.32 15.36 19.52
N SER A 11 -15.52 14.81 18.33
CA SER A 11 -14.72 13.71 17.80
C SER A 11 -14.50 13.87 16.31
N ILE A 12 -13.36 13.37 15.85
CA ILE A 12 -13.00 13.33 14.43
C ILE A 12 -13.10 11.88 13.95
N SER A 13 -13.68 11.69 12.78
CA SER A 13 -13.71 10.41 12.07
C SER A 13 -13.18 10.60 10.64
N PRO A 14 -12.27 9.73 10.16
CA PRO A 14 -11.61 8.63 10.89
C PRO A 14 -10.62 9.13 11.96
N GLU A 15 -10.39 8.33 13.01
CA GLU A 15 -9.54 8.69 14.16
C GLU A 15 -8.04 8.60 13.84
N GLU A 16 -7.62 7.56 13.11
CA GLU A 16 -6.25 7.36 12.63
C GLU A 16 -6.20 7.38 11.10
N PRO A 17 -6.40 8.56 10.47
CA PRO A 17 -6.48 8.67 9.02
C PRO A 17 -5.17 8.32 8.30
N THR A 18 -5.24 7.30 7.44
CA THR A 18 -4.23 7.02 6.41
C THR A 18 -4.82 7.15 5.00
N VAL A 19 -4.07 7.76 4.07
CA VAL A 19 -4.55 7.99 2.69
C VAL A 19 -3.43 7.79 1.67
N GLU A 20 -3.78 7.32 0.48
CA GLU A 20 -2.81 7.25 -0.61
C GLU A 20 -2.53 8.66 -1.15
N PHE A 21 -1.26 8.99 -1.33
CA PHE A 21 -0.82 10.29 -1.83
C PHE A 21 -1.43 10.57 -3.21
N GLY A 22 -2.05 11.74 -3.36
CA GLY A 22 -2.74 12.15 -4.58
C GLY A 22 -4.22 11.76 -4.65
N THR A 23 -4.74 11.04 -3.66
CA THR A 23 -6.16 10.70 -3.55
C THR A 23 -6.90 11.65 -2.62
N SER A 24 -8.23 11.53 -2.56
CA SER A 24 -9.09 12.36 -1.72
C SER A 24 -9.49 11.62 -0.44
N ILE A 25 -9.74 12.37 0.64
CA ILE A 25 -10.27 11.82 1.89
C ILE A 25 -11.29 12.77 2.51
N LEU A 26 -12.35 12.18 3.05
CA LEU A 26 -13.41 12.89 3.78
C LEU A 26 -13.26 12.67 5.27
N PHE A 27 -13.35 13.76 6.01
CA PHE A 27 -13.42 13.76 7.46
C PHE A 27 -14.79 14.22 7.93
N ASN A 28 -15.20 13.69 9.07
CA ASN A 28 -16.35 14.19 9.81
C ASN A 28 -15.92 14.60 11.20
N CYS A 29 -16.32 15.80 11.57
CA CYS A 29 -16.28 16.24 12.94
C CYS A 29 -17.68 16.21 13.51
N THR A 30 -17.86 15.49 14.61
CA THR A 30 -19.16 15.28 15.24
C THR A 30 -19.13 15.74 16.67
N SER A 31 -20.24 16.27 17.17
CA SER A 31 -20.43 16.56 18.59
C SER A 31 -21.46 15.61 19.18
N SER A 32 -21.15 15.00 20.34
CA SER A 32 -22.17 14.28 21.12
C SER A 32 -23.13 15.23 21.86
N CYS A 33 -22.89 16.54 21.77
CA CYS A 33 -23.63 17.56 22.51
C CYS A 33 -24.64 18.23 21.59
N ARG A 34 -25.77 18.65 22.17
CA ARG A 34 -26.82 19.37 21.42
C ARG A 34 -26.74 20.89 21.58
N ASN A 35 -25.94 21.38 22.52
CA ASN A 35 -25.86 22.78 22.93
C ASN A 35 -24.59 23.51 22.45
N TYR A 36 -23.95 23.04 21.36
CA TYR A 36 -22.84 23.79 20.77
C TYR A 36 -23.37 25.04 20.06
N SER A 37 -22.66 26.16 20.19
CA SER A 37 -22.93 27.37 19.39
C SER A 37 -22.22 27.33 18.04
N ARG A 38 -21.09 26.63 17.96
CA ARG A 38 -20.31 26.43 16.73
C ARG A 38 -19.60 25.09 16.77
N LEU A 39 -19.58 24.39 15.64
CA LEU A 39 -18.81 23.18 15.37
C LEU A 39 -18.12 23.38 14.02
N ASP A 40 -16.79 23.34 13.97
CA ASP A 40 -16.04 23.66 12.75
C ASP A 40 -14.61 23.10 12.83
N TRP A 41 -13.93 23.07 11.69
CA TRP A 41 -12.54 22.68 11.54
C TRP A 41 -11.59 23.85 11.74
N GLU A 42 -10.36 23.59 12.13
CA GLU A 42 -9.24 24.53 12.20
C GLU A 42 -8.04 23.85 11.53
N VAL A 43 -7.87 24.10 10.23
CA VAL A 43 -6.93 23.37 9.36
C VAL A 43 -6.19 24.34 8.45
N SER A 44 -5.00 23.95 7.99
CA SER A 44 -4.15 24.74 7.08
C SER A 44 -4.46 24.54 5.59
N VAL A 45 -5.48 23.72 5.27
CA VAL A 45 -5.95 23.47 3.90
C VAL A 45 -7.25 24.21 3.62
N THR A 46 -7.56 24.40 2.34
CA THR A 46 -8.85 24.97 1.93
C THR A 46 -9.98 24.10 2.44
N LYS A 47 -10.89 24.68 3.23
CA LYS A 47 -12.06 23.99 3.75
C LYS A 47 -13.09 23.80 2.65
N MET A 48 -13.36 22.55 2.30
CA MET A 48 -14.49 22.16 1.47
C MET A 48 -15.30 21.13 2.22
N GLY A 49 -16.62 21.16 2.11
CA GLY A 49 -17.47 20.25 2.85
C GLY A 49 -18.88 20.78 3.04
N VAL A 50 -19.66 20.01 3.79
CA VAL A 50 -21.05 20.31 4.14
C VAL A 50 -21.21 20.21 5.65
N GLN A 51 -22.27 20.83 6.16
CA GLN A 51 -22.57 20.82 7.59
C GLN A 51 -24.01 20.38 7.82
N GLY A 52 -24.25 19.75 8.95
CA GLY A 52 -25.57 19.32 9.39
C GLY A 52 -25.72 19.38 10.91
N PRO A 53 -26.89 19.00 11.43
CA PRO A 53 -27.12 18.93 12.87
C PRO A 53 -26.17 17.93 13.52
N GLY A 54 -25.30 18.41 14.40
CA GLY A 54 -24.34 17.61 15.17
C GLY A 54 -23.04 17.28 14.44
N TRP A 55 -22.83 17.74 13.19
CA TRP A 55 -21.64 17.38 12.43
C TRP A 55 -21.25 18.41 11.36
N VAL A 56 -19.97 18.42 11.01
CA VAL A 56 -19.38 19.21 9.92
C VAL A 56 -18.30 18.39 9.21
N SER A 57 -18.39 18.28 7.89
CA SER A 57 -17.43 17.52 7.11
C SER A 57 -16.28 18.40 6.61
N LEU A 58 -15.15 17.75 6.30
CA LEU A 58 -14.01 18.35 5.63
C LEU A 58 -13.53 17.39 4.53
N ASP A 59 -13.68 17.81 3.28
CA ASP A 59 -13.18 17.13 2.10
C ASP A 59 -11.82 17.71 1.72
N ILE A 60 -10.82 16.84 1.58
CA ILE A 60 -9.47 17.19 1.15
C ILE A 60 -9.21 16.42 -0.16
N PRO A 61 -9.42 17.06 -1.32
CA PRO A 61 -9.12 16.44 -2.59
C PRO A 61 -7.62 16.46 -2.86
N ASN A 62 -7.12 15.41 -3.52
CA ASN A 62 -5.75 15.33 -3.99
C ASN A 62 -4.71 15.68 -2.91
N VAL A 63 -4.55 14.79 -1.93
CA VAL A 63 -3.63 14.99 -0.80
C VAL A 63 -2.18 15.00 -1.29
N THR A 64 -1.53 16.17 -1.21
CA THR A 64 -0.12 16.36 -1.60
C THR A 64 0.84 16.55 -0.42
N THR A 65 0.34 16.46 0.81
CA THR A 65 1.13 16.63 2.04
C THR A 65 1.28 15.29 2.74
N TRP A 66 2.49 14.98 3.19
CA TRP A 66 2.79 13.71 3.86
C TRP A 66 2.18 13.57 5.26
N CYS A 67 2.19 14.67 6.03
CA CYS A 67 1.54 14.75 7.34
C CYS A 67 0.73 16.05 7.42
N LEU A 68 -0.53 15.97 7.82
CA LEU A 68 -1.38 17.14 8.02
C LEU A 68 -2.11 17.04 9.35
N GLU A 69 -1.85 17.98 10.26
CA GLU A 69 -2.59 18.11 11.51
C GLU A 69 -3.99 18.66 11.22
N LEU A 70 -5.00 17.99 11.74
CA LEU A 70 -6.40 18.34 11.61
C LEU A 70 -6.98 18.60 12.99
N ARG A 71 -7.52 19.79 13.20
CA ARG A 71 -8.17 20.15 14.45
C ARG A 71 -9.65 20.38 14.19
N CYS A 72 -10.50 19.75 14.99
CA CYS A 72 -11.90 20.12 15.05
C CYS A 72 -12.22 20.69 16.43
N PHE A 73 -13.08 21.68 16.48
CA PHE A 73 -13.52 22.28 17.72
C PHE A 73 -15.04 22.45 17.80
N GLY A 74 -15.53 22.47 19.03
CA GLY A 74 -16.90 22.81 19.39
C GLY A 74 -16.91 23.85 20.50
N ASN A 75 -17.73 24.90 20.36
CA ASN A 75 -17.91 25.93 21.38
C ASN A 75 -19.19 25.67 22.20
N PHE A 76 -19.07 25.64 23.52
CA PHE A 76 -20.11 25.34 24.50
C PHE A 76 -20.20 26.47 25.53
N GLY A 77 -20.94 27.53 25.20
CA GLY A 77 -20.93 28.75 26.02
C GLY A 77 -19.54 29.40 26.01
N GLN A 78 -18.88 29.45 27.18
CA GLN A 78 -17.51 29.97 27.33
C GLN A 78 -16.43 28.89 27.15
N GLU A 79 -16.82 27.62 27.08
CA GLU A 79 -15.90 26.50 26.95
C GLU A 79 -15.67 26.15 25.48
N ARG A 80 -14.43 25.81 25.13
CA ARG A 80 -14.07 25.30 23.80
C ARG A 80 -13.47 23.92 23.94
N ASN A 81 -14.12 22.93 23.34
CA ASN A 81 -13.58 21.59 23.21
C ASN A 81 -12.85 21.46 21.87
N VAL A 82 -11.64 20.92 21.87
CA VAL A 82 -10.83 20.72 20.67
C VAL A 82 -10.35 19.27 20.63
N THR A 83 -10.45 18.67 19.47
CA THR A 83 -9.91 17.35 19.15
C THR A 83 -8.97 17.48 17.98
N THR A 84 -7.85 16.77 18.03
CA THR A 84 -6.81 16.79 17.00
C THR A 84 -6.58 15.38 16.49
N THR A 85 -6.33 15.24 15.19
CA THR A 85 -5.75 14.04 14.58
C THR A 85 -4.71 14.45 13.54
N THR A 86 -3.91 13.50 13.08
CA THR A 86 -2.91 13.73 12.04
C THR A 86 -3.17 12.79 10.88
N LEU A 87 -3.46 13.37 9.70
CA LEU A 87 -3.49 12.65 8.44
C LEU A 87 -2.10 12.22 8.04
N HIS A 88 -1.94 10.94 7.78
CA HIS A 88 -0.71 10.31 7.32
C HIS A 88 -0.87 9.81 5.88
N ALA A 89 -0.06 10.32 4.96
CA ALA A 89 -0.07 9.86 3.58
C ALA A 89 0.88 8.67 3.38
N TYR A 90 0.52 7.78 2.46
CA TYR A 90 1.37 6.69 2.00
C TYR A 90 1.39 6.62 0.46
N ARG A 91 2.36 5.90 -0.08
CA ARG A 91 2.43 5.50 -1.48
C ARG A 91 3.00 4.09 -1.55
N LEU A 92 2.36 3.23 -2.34
CA LEU A 92 2.85 1.89 -2.64
C LEU A 92 2.80 1.68 -4.16
N GLY A 93 3.96 1.65 -4.81
CA GLY A 93 4.05 1.37 -6.23
C GLY A 93 3.87 -0.13 -6.54
N PRO A 94 3.51 -0.49 -7.78
CA PRO A 94 3.51 -1.88 -8.20
C PRO A 94 4.93 -2.46 -8.11
N PRO A 95 5.11 -3.64 -7.49
CA PRO A 95 6.43 -4.25 -7.40
C PRO A 95 7.00 -4.55 -8.79
N GLN A 96 8.31 -4.45 -8.94
CA GLN A 96 9.03 -4.67 -10.18
C GLN A 96 9.76 -6.01 -10.11
N ILE A 97 9.44 -6.92 -11.03
CA ILE A 97 10.09 -8.23 -11.14
C ILE A 97 11.19 -8.13 -12.20
N LYS A 98 12.40 -8.56 -11.85
CA LYS A 98 13.54 -8.59 -12.76
C LYS A 98 14.22 -9.97 -12.73
N LEU A 99 14.31 -10.60 -13.89
CA LEU A 99 15.15 -11.76 -14.11
C LEU A 99 16.58 -11.30 -14.42
N GLU A 100 17.55 -11.78 -13.66
CA GLU A 100 18.97 -11.50 -13.89
C GLU A 100 19.46 -12.30 -15.09
N GLY A 101 19.41 -11.70 -16.28
CA GLY A 101 19.77 -12.36 -17.53
C GLY A 101 18.70 -13.33 -18.02
N ASN A 102 19.12 -14.32 -18.80
CA ASN A 102 18.23 -15.36 -19.34
C ASN A 102 18.28 -16.60 -18.46
N ALA A 103 17.11 -17.13 -18.07
CA ALA A 103 17.05 -18.43 -17.41
C ALA A 103 17.31 -19.53 -18.44
N VAL A 104 18.43 -20.24 -18.30
CA VAL A 104 18.81 -21.34 -19.20
C VAL A 104 18.66 -22.65 -18.43
N ALA A 105 17.99 -23.64 -19.03
CA ALA A 105 17.77 -24.94 -18.41
C ALA A 105 19.08 -25.55 -17.89
N GLY A 106 19.06 -26.02 -16.64
CA GLY A 106 20.21 -26.60 -15.95
C GLY A 106 21.23 -25.59 -15.40
N LYS A 107 21.06 -24.28 -15.67
CA LYS A 107 21.90 -23.22 -15.09
C LYS A 107 21.20 -22.52 -13.94
N GLU A 108 22.00 -21.94 -13.05
CA GLU A 108 21.48 -21.05 -12.00
C GLU A 108 20.90 -19.78 -12.65
N ALA A 109 19.72 -19.40 -12.20
CA ALA A 109 19.02 -18.18 -12.54
C ALA A 109 18.62 -17.45 -11.25
N ARG A 110 18.48 -16.14 -11.32
CA ARG A 110 18.06 -15.33 -10.18
C ARG A 110 16.93 -14.38 -10.58
N VAL A 111 15.86 -14.41 -9.80
CA VAL A 111 14.77 -13.43 -9.90
C VAL A 111 14.86 -12.52 -8.70
N THR A 112 14.76 -11.21 -8.96
CA THR A 112 14.64 -10.19 -7.94
C THR A 112 13.29 -9.51 -8.07
N CYS A 113 12.75 -9.09 -6.93
CA CYS A 113 11.60 -8.21 -6.88
C CYS A 113 11.91 -7.03 -5.97
N THR A 114 11.58 -5.83 -6.44
CA THR A 114 11.74 -4.59 -5.69
C THR A 114 10.42 -3.83 -5.64
N ALA A 115 10.12 -3.14 -4.55
CA ALA A 115 8.95 -2.26 -4.48
C ALA A 115 9.30 -0.91 -3.84
N ASP A 116 8.73 0.14 -4.43
CA ASP A 116 8.83 1.50 -3.91
C ASP A 116 7.66 1.77 -2.97
N ALA A 117 7.97 2.02 -1.70
CA ALA A 117 6.99 2.37 -0.68
C ALA A 117 7.44 3.60 0.10
N GLN A 118 6.50 4.50 0.40
CA GLN A 118 6.72 5.69 1.22
C GLN A 118 5.57 5.83 2.21
N VAL A 119 5.88 6.02 3.49
CA VAL A 119 4.90 6.22 4.56
C VAL A 119 5.40 7.36 5.43
N ALA A 120 4.48 8.20 5.89
CA ALA A 120 4.76 9.28 6.83
C ALA A 120 4.02 9.04 8.16
N PRO A 121 4.69 9.06 9.33
CA PRO A 121 6.15 9.16 9.49
C PRO A 121 6.88 7.93 8.91
N PRO A 122 8.17 8.05 8.56
CA PRO A 122 8.97 6.93 8.08
C PRO A 122 9.21 5.94 9.24
N ASP A 123 8.26 5.04 9.44
CA ASP A 123 8.27 4.01 10.50
C ASP A 123 8.90 2.71 9.94
N PRO A 124 9.83 2.04 10.66
CA PRO A 124 10.68 0.98 10.11
C PRO A 124 10.05 -0.42 10.14
N PRO A 125 10.62 -1.35 9.37
CA PRO A 125 10.15 -1.65 8.01
C PRO A 125 8.69 -2.12 7.99
N ASN A 126 7.84 -1.28 7.42
CA ASN A 126 6.43 -1.62 7.19
C ASN A 126 6.19 -2.43 5.92
N LEU A 127 7.22 -2.75 5.14
CA LEU A 127 7.10 -3.42 3.84
C LEU A 127 7.57 -4.87 3.92
N LEU A 128 6.71 -5.78 3.49
CA LEU A 128 7.01 -7.20 3.33
C LEU A 128 6.84 -7.59 1.86
N LEU A 129 7.89 -8.14 1.25
CA LEU A 129 7.84 -8.67 -0.10
C LEU A 129 7.80 -10.19 -0.08
N THR A 130 6.91 -10.78 -0.86
CA THR A 130 6.82 -12.22 -1.08
C THR A 130 6.96 -12.52 -2.58
N LEU A 131 8.03 -13.21 -2.94
CA LEU A 131 8.33 -13.65 -4.29
C LEU A 131 8.01 -15.13 -4.45
N ARG A 132 7.16 -15.45 -5.42
CA ARG A 132 6.75 -16.81 -5.79
C ARG A 132 7.20 -17.08 -7.22
N VAL A 133 8.04 -18.09 -7.41
CA VAL A 133 8.43 -18.59 -8.73
C VAL A 133 7.82 -19.98 -8.88
N GLY A 134 7.07 -20.22 -9.96
CA GLY A 134 6.30 -21.44 -10.14
C GLY A 134 7.08 -22.73 -9.85
N GLY A 135 6.59 -23.51 -8.87
CA GLY A 135 7.20 -24.79 -8.47
C GLY A 135 8.30 -24.68 -7.41
N LEU A 136 8.62 -23.48 -6.92
CA LEU A 136 9.61 -23.26 -5.86
C LEU A 136 8.94 -22.76 -4.57
N PRO A 137 9.57 -22.98 -3.41
CA PRO A 137 9.14 -22.35 -2.16
C PRO A 137 9.15 -20.82 -2.28
N PRO A 138 8.17 -20.11 -1.68
CA PRO A 138 8.15 -18.66 -1.67
C PRO A 138 9.33 -18.09 -0.88
N SER A 139 9.90 -16.98 -1.36
CA SER A 139 10.89 -16.19 -0.65
C SER A 139 10.22 -14.94 -0.08
N THR A 140 10.34 -14.72 1.23
CA THR A 140 9.70 -13.58 1.90
C THR A 140 10.74 -12.81 2.71
N HIS A 141 10.89 -11.51 2.42
CA HIS A 141 11.84 -10.65 3.12
C HIS A 141 11.21 -9.30 3.49
N PRO A 142 11.51 -8.77 4.70
CA PRO A 142 11.17 -7.41 5.04
C PRO A 142 12.08 -6.44 4.29
N GLY A 143 11.50 -5.33 3.81
CA GLY A 143 12.23 -4.28 3.11
C GLY A 143 11.89 -4.18 1.62
N PRO A 144 12.64 -3.35 0.87
CA PRO A 144 12.29 -2.95 -0.48
C PRO A 144 12.72 -3.95 -1.56
N SER A 145 13.38 -5.06 -1.20
CA SER A 145 13.90 -6.03 -2.16
C SER A 145 13.89 -7.45 -1.61
N VAL A 146 13.54 -8.41 -2.45
CA VAL A 146 13.58 -9.86 -2.22
C VAL A 146 14.18 -10.53 -3.45
N GLY A 147 15.02 -11.54 -3.25
CA GLY A 147 15.60 -12.31 -4.33
C GLY A 147 15.42 -13.81 -4.12
N LEU A 148 15.38 -14.56 -5.21
CA LEU A 148 15.38 -16.02 -5.21
C LEU A 148 16.30 -16.54 -6.31
N SER A 149 17.32 -17.30 -5.92
CA SER A 149 18.19 -18.04 -6.83
C SER A 149 17.71 -19.48 -6.94
N PHE A 150 17.73 -20.05 -8.15
CA PHE A 150 17.29 -21.41 -8.43
C PHE A 150 17.93 -21.96 -9.70
N THR A 151 17.99 -23.28 -9.82
CA THR A 151 18.37 -23.93 -11.07
C THR A 151 17.17 -24.01 -11.99
N ALA A 152 17.24 -23.35 -13.16
CA ALA A 152 16.12 -23.29 -14.08
C ALA A 152 15.84 -24.68 -14.71
N GLN A 153 14.57 -25.06 -14.75
CA GLN A 153 14.11 -26.32 -15.32
C GLN A 153 13.17 -26.07 -16.51
N PRO A 154 13.19 -26.90 -17.57
CA PRO A 154 12.30 -26.73 -18.73
C PRO A 154 10.81 -26.68 -18.35
N GLU A 155 10.40 -27.41 -17.32
CA GLU A 155 8.99 -27.49 -16.86
C GLU A 155 8.52 -26.19 -16.20
N GLN A 156 9.44 -25.26 -15.90
CA GLN A 156 9.13 -23.95 -15.36
C GLN A 156 8.86 -22.90 -16.45
N HIS A 157 9.13 -23.22 -17.73
CA HIS A 157 8.81 -22.33 -18.85
C HIS A 157 7.31 -22.02 -18.88
N GLY A 158 6.97 -20.74 -19.01
CA GLY A 158 5.58 -20.27 -19.04
C GLY A 158 4.89 -20.24 -17.67
N ARG A 159 5.51 -20.72 -16.59
CA ARG A 159 4.95 -20.60 -15.24
C ARG A 159 4.98 -19.16 -14.75
N GLU A 160 4.06 -18.84 -13.86
CA GLU A 160 3.98 -17.50 -13.27
C GLU A 160 5.10 -17.25 -12.25
N VAL A 161 5.57 -16.01 -12.28
CA VAL A 161 6.38 -15.38 -11.25
C VAL A 161 5.54 -14.26 -10.67
N THR A 162 5.20 -14.38 -9.40
CA THR A 162 4.38 -13.40 -8.68
C THR A 162 5.22 -12.72 -7.62
N CYS A 163 5.14 -11.39 -7.54
CA CYS A 163 5.65 -10.66 -6.40
C CYS A 163 4.53 -9.88 -5.73
N GLU A 164 4.37 -10.11 -4.43
CA GLU A 164 3.37 -9.49 -3.57
C GLU A 164 4.09 -8.54 -2.62
N ALA A 165 3.63 -7.29 -2.56
CA ALA A 165 4.10 -6.27 -1.64
C ALA A 165 3.00 -5.95 -0.65
N ALA A 166 3.28 -6.12 0.64
CA ALA A 166 2.37 -5.78 1.73
C ALA A 166 2.97 -4.64 2.56
N LEU A 167 2.30 -3.50 2.56
CA LEU A 167 2.68 -2.31 3.32
C LEU A 167 1.75 -2.15 4.52
N ARG A 168 2.31 -2.29 5.71
CA ARG A 168 1.63 -2.11 6.98
C ARG A 168 1.47 -0.63 7.31
N LEU A 169 0.22 -0.20 7.47
CA LEU A 169 -0.15 1.10 8.00
C LEU A 169 -0.59 0.94 9.45
N ARG A 170 -0.94 2.04 10.14
CA ARG A 170 -1.39 1.99 11.54
C ARG A 170 -2.68 1.20 11.71
N ASP A 171 -3.65 1.46 10.84
CA ASP A 171 -5.03 0.95 10.92
C ASP A 171 -5.27 -0.30 10.05
N ARG A 172 -4.44 -0.52 9.03
CA ARG A 172 -4.64 -1.58 8.02
C ARG A 172 -3.35 -1.96 7.30
N THR A 173 -3.42 -2.97 6.44
CA THR A 173 -2.36 -3.30 5.48
C THR A 173 -2.86 -3.06 4.07
N VAL A 174 -2.05 -2.43 3.23
CA VAL A 174 -2.33 -2.24 1.80
C VAL A 174 -1.40 -3.11 0.98
N ASN A 175 -1.92 -3.69 -0.10
CA ASN A 175 -1.20 -4.67 -0.90
C ASN A 175 -1.08 -4.21 -2.35
N ALA A 176 0.03 -4.54 -2.99
CA ALA A 176 0.24 -4.43 -4.42
C ALA A 176 0.87 -5.72 -4.94
N SER A 177 0.57 -6.12 -6.18
CA SER A 177 1.16 -7.32 -6.77
C SER A 177 1.47 -7.12 -8.24
N THR A 178 2.47 -7.87 -8.71
CA THR A 178 2.86 -7.95 -10.12
C THR A 178 3.03 -9.42 -10.47
N VAL A 179 2.59 -9.79 -11.67
CA VAL A 179 2.72 -11.15 -12.21
C VAL A 179 3.40 -11.07 -13.58
N THR A 180 4.31 -12.00 -13.85
CA THR A 180 4.94 -12.19 -15.16
C THR A 180 5.18 -13.67 -15.43
N SER A 181 5.47 -14.04 -16.67
CA SER A 181 5.81 -15.42 -17.04
C SER A 181 7.32 -15.66 -17.01
N LEU A 182 7.74 -16.81 -16.52
CA LEU A 182 9.14 -17.23 -16.55
C LEU A 182 9.49 -17.80 -17.93
N TRP A 183 10.52 -17.23 -18.56
CA TRP A 183 11.05 -17.72 -19.83
C TRP A 183 12.31 -18.54 -19.59
N VAL A 184 12.21 -19.85 -19.78
CA VAL A 184 13.37 -20.76 -19.71
C VAL A 184 13.79 -21.16 -21.11
N TRP A 185 15.08 -20.97 -21.42
CA TRP A 185 15.70 -21.32 -22.69
C TRP A 185 16.41 -22.67 -22.57
N ALA A 186 16.20 -23.55 -23.54
CA ALA A 186 16.91 -24.82 -23.65
C ALA A 186 17.46 -25.00 -25.07
N ALA A 187 18.52 -25.78 -25.21
CA ALA A 187 18.94 -26.22 -26.54
C ALA A 187 17.81 -27.03 -27.19
N PRO A 188 17.58 -26.91 -28.50
CA PRO A 188 16.61 -27.75 -29.19
C PRO A 188 17.01 -29.22 -29.03
N HIS A 189 16.10 -30.03 -28.48
CA HIS A 189 16.29 -31.49 -28.44
C HIS A 189 15.90 -32.06 -29.81
N ASP A 190 16.78 -32.90 -30.37
CA ASP A 190 16.64 -33.60 -31.65
C ASP A 190 16.16 -32.76 -32.85
N VAL A 191 17.05 -31.91 -33.37
CA VAL A 191 16.98 -31.55 -34.79
C VAL A 191 17.78 -32.59 -35.56
N GLN A 192 17.11 -33.66 -35.96
CA GLN A 192 17.71 -34.64 -36.86
C GLN A 192 17.77 -34.02 -38.27
N ALA A 193 18.85 -33.26 -38.51
CA ALA A 193 19.13 -32.69 -39.81
C ALA A 193 19.54 -33.82 -40.77
N TRP A 194 18.58 -34.32 -41.53
CA TRP A 194 18.85 -35.13 -42.72
C TRP A 194 19.59 -34.24 -43.73
N ALA A 195 20.88 -34.52 -43.94
CA ALA A 195 21.60 -34.05 -45.11
C ALA A 195 21.53 -35.18 -46.16
N PRO A 196 20.86 -34.99 -47.30
CA PRO A 196 20.93 -35.98 -48.37
C PRO A 196 22.38 -36.05 -48.87
N ARG A 197 22.99 -37.24 -48.77
CA ARG A 197 24.28 -37.50 -49.40
C ARG A 197 24.10 -37.45 -50.92
N THR A 198 24.52 -36.36 -51.55
CA THR A 198 24.81 -36.36 -52.99
C THR A 198 26.02 -37.25 -53.23
N VAL A 199 25.78 -38.42 -53.83
CA VAL A 199 26.84 -39.27 -54.40
C VAL A 199 27.10 -38.74 -55.81
N PHE A 200 28.34 -38.32 -56.07
CA PHE A 200 28.86 -38.05 -57.41
C PHE A 200 29.65 -39.25 -57.90
#